data_AF-A0A238L1K0-F1
#
_entry.id   AF-A0A238L1K0-F1
#
_cell.length_a   1.000
_cell.length_b   1.000
_cell.length_c   1.000
_cell.angle_alpha   90.00
_cell.angle_beta   90.00
_cell.angle_gamma   90.00
#
_symmetry.space_group_name_H-M   'P 1'
#
loop_
_entity.id
_entity.type
_entity.pdbx_description
1 polymer ?
#
loop_
_entity_poly.entity_id
_entity_poly.type
_entity_poly.pdbx_seq_one_letter_code
_entity_poly.pdbx_strand_id
1 'polypeptide(L)'
;MKWLAWTGTLSCLAFAVVVLAVPQVRFLFFGLPEQRLEGSVFSKAETGSAPVAEANRVQVEEALRDAGLSEEPVLGDISISGHLARLDDGVVTSEQLMEYAEGLRTLALRTGDFGRQIPSTFWDVDTDQLRADGWDAYRVVDALASEEGEPYLEALGGAYTRFHAFKLADMSGGGTDDTALDTALDLFEAAIKLIDIVPPEHMLETSEYIRGREQAALYLWQQLIVGSSRRNPLTHIKLFNHGFTTRFHVGTIWQYETGIALDNSSIWGVSGFAPEFVGPPENNNQVEHMSISMTVQGILREPLLVLEAFEEFETLSGSATAAEAVADDALNAAIQQAFIPGFEDDLPSAIAALREQLHER
;
A
#
# COMPACT_ATOMS: atom_id res chain seq x y z
N MET A 1 -2.68 -53.09 -6.03
CA MET A 1 -3.54 -52.10 -6.74
C MET A 1 -4.66 -51.53 -5.87
N LYS A 2 -5.53 -52.32 -5.23
CA LYS A 2 -6.62 -51.76 -4.39
C LYS A 2 -6.13 -50.86 -3.24
N TRP A 3 -5.00 -51.20 -2.61
CA TRP A 3 -4.46 -50.45 -1.48
C TRP A 3 -4.01 -49.03 -1.81
N LEU A 4 -3.43 -48.82 -3.01
CA LEU A 4 -2.99 -47.50 -3.49
C LEU A 4 -4.18 -46.57 -3.83
N ALA A 5 -5.29 -47.13 -4.30
CA ALA A 5 -6.50 -46.35 -4.54
C ALA A 5 -7.10 -45.82 -3.22
N TRP A 6 -7.11 -46.64 -2.17
CA TRP A 6 -7.65 -46.26 -0.86
C TRP A 6 -6.83 -45.18 -0.17
N THR A 7 -5.49 -45.24 -0.24
CA THR A 7 -4.64 -44.16 0.31
C THR A 7 -4.81 -42.85 -0.44
N GLY A 8 -4.89 -42.88 -1.78
CA GLY A 8 -5.18 -41.68 -2.56
C GLY A 8 -6.52 -41.04 -2.20
N THR A 9 -7.58 -41.86 -2.08
CA THR A 9 -8.91 -41.37 -1.69
C THR A 9 -8.92 -40.80 -0.27
N LEU A 10 -8.23 -41.45 0.69
CA LEU A 10 -8.15 -40.96 2.07
C LEU A 10 -7.38 -39.65 2.18
N SER A 11 -6.28 -39.48 1.45
CA SER A 11 -5.53 -38.23 1.41
C SER A 11 -6.35 -37.10 0.79
N CYS A 12 -7.06 -37.35 -0.32
CA CYS A 12 -7.97 -36.36 -0.91
C CYS A 12 -9.13 -36.02 0.04
N LEU A 13 -9.65 -37.00 0.78
CA LEU A 13 -10.74 -36.76 1.73
C LEU A 13 -10.25 -35.98 2.96
N ALA A 14 -9.06 -36.29 3.48
CA ALA A 14 -8.45 -35.55 4.58
C ALA A 14 -8.12 -34.12 4.17
N PHE A 15 -7.57 -33.92 2.97
CA PHE A 15 -7.35 -32.60 2.39
C PHE A 15 -8.67 -31.84 2.21
N ALA A 16 -9.69 -32.46 1.63
CA ALA A 16 -11.02 -31.85 1.49
C ALA A 16 -11.65 -31.51 2.85
N VAL A 17 -11.47 -32.33 3.88
CA VAL A 17 -11.99 -32.05 5.23
C VAL A 17 -11.21 -30.92 5.90
N VAL A 18 -9.88 -30.87 5.77
CA VAL A 18 -9.06 -29.76 6.28
C VAL A 18 -9.46 -28.46 5.57
N VAL A 19 -9.54 -28.48 4.25
CA VAL A 19 -10.03 -27.37 3.42
C VAL A 19 -11.45 -26.97 3.83
N LEU A 20 -12.39 -27.89 4.05
CA LEU A 20 -13.79 -27.56 4.40
C LEU A 20 -14.04 -27.22 5.88
N ALA A 21 -13.13 -27.55 6.78
CA ALA A 21 -13.24 -27.33 8.22
C ALA A 21 -12.58 -26.02 8.69
N VAL A 22 -11.70 -25.43 7.87
CA VAL A 22 -11.16 -24.10 8.09
C VAL A 22 -12.25 -23.07 7.76
N PRO A 23 -12.75 -22.27 8.73
CA PRO A 23 -13.83 -21.30 8.50
C PRO A 23 -13.53 -20.32 7.36
N GLN A 24 -12.25 -19.98 7.13
CA GLN A 24 -11.80 -19.13 6.04
C GLN A 24 -12.10 -19.72 4.64
N VAL A 25 -12.15 -21.04 4.47
CA VAL A 25 -12.32 -21.68 3.15
C VAL A 25 -13.79 -21.96 2.82
N ARG A 26 -14.70 -21.99 3.81
CA ARG A 26 -16.15 -21.93 3.52
C ARG A 26 -16.54 -20.60 2.88
N PHE A 27 -15.77 -19.55 3.15
CA PHE A 27 -15.92 -18.22 2.54
C PHE A 27 -15.55 -18.20 1.05
N LEU A 28 -14.52 -18.98 0.65
CA LEU A 28 -14.04 -19.13 -0.73
C LEU A 28 -15.07 -19.71 -1.71
N PHE A 29 -15.88 -20.68 -1.26
CA PHE A 29 -16.74 -21.46 -2.18
C PHE A 29 -18.22 -21.06 -2.17
N PHE A 30 -18.68 -20.30 -1.17
CA PHE A 30 -20.09 -19.92 -1.02
C PHE A 30 -20.27 -18.41 -0.85
N GLY A 31 -19.62 -17.63 -1.71
CA GLY A 31 -19.73 -16.17 -1.76
C GLY A 31 -21.18 -15.71 -1.60
N LEU A 32 -21.45 -14.94 -0.54
CA LEU A 32 -22.69 -14.19 -0.42
C LEU A 32 -22.62 -13.00 -1.40
N PRO A 33 -23.71 -12.67 -2.10
CA PRO A 33 -23.76 -11.49 -2.94
C PRO A 33 -23.65 -10.24 -2.03
N GLU A 34 -22.65 -9.38 -2.28
CA GLU A 34 -22.61 -8.00 -1.78
C GLU A 34 -23.76 -7.20 -2.44
N GLN A 35 -24.99 -7.46 -2.01
CA GLN A 35 -26.06 -6.48 -2.08
C GLN A 35 -26.04 -5.72 -0.76
N ARG A 36 -25.27 -4.63 -0.71
CA ARG A 36 -25.45 -3.48 0.20
C ARG A 36 -24.35 -2.45 -0.04
N LEU A 37 -24.44 -1.70 -1.13
CA LEU A 37 -23.99 -0.30 -1.23
C LEU A 37 -24.71 0.39 -2.41
N GLU A 38 -26.01 0.13 -2.59
CA GLU A 38 -26.88 1.12 -3.26
C GLU A 38 -27.30 2.13 -2.18
N GLY A 39 -26.41 3.10 -1.95
CA GLY A 39 -26.62 4.19 -1.01
C GLY A 39 -26.60 5.52 -1.74
N SER A 40 -27.78 5.97 -2.16
CA SER A 40 -28.13 7.37 -2.45
C SER A 40 -27.21 8.13 -3.43
N VAL A 41 -27.62 8.13 -4.70
CA VAL A 41 -27.29 9.20 -5.66
C VAL A 41 -27.42 10.56 -4.97
N PHE A 42 -26.30 11.27 -4.78
CA PHE A 42 -26.36 12.65 -4.34
C PHE A 42 -27.14 13.45 -5.38
N SER A 43 -28.23 14.04 -4.91
CA SER A 43 -28.98 15.08 -5.59
C SER A 43 -28.00 16.12 -6.10
N LYS A 44 -27.89 16.25 -7.42
CA LYS A 44 -27.36 17.44 -8.09
C LYS A 44 -27.97 18.65 -7.39
N ALA A 45 -27.18 19.40 -6.64
CA ALA A 45 -27.60 20.73 -6.24
C ALA A 45 -27.75 21.52 -7.55
N GLU A 46 -28.96 22.01 -7.83
CA GLU A 46 -29.14 23.03 -8.86
C GLU A 46 -28.47 24.31 -8.35
N THR A 47 -27.17 24.41 -8.52
CA THR A 47 -26.43 25.66 -8.36
C THR A 47 -26.58 26.44 -9.66
N GLY A 48 -27.40 27.49 -9.61
CA GLY A 48 -27.36 28.53 -10.63
C GLY A 48 -25.98 29.18 -10.60
N SER A 49 -25.08 28.72 -11.47
CA SER A 49 -23.73 29.27 -11.62
C SER A 49 -23.82 30.69 -12.18
N ALA A 50 -23.47 31.68 -11.35
CA ALA A 50 -23.05 32.97 -11.86
C ALA A 50 -21.64 32.78 -12.43
N PRO A 51 -21.32 33.34 -13.60
CA PRO A 51 -19.99 33.20 -14.19
C PRO A 51 -18.92 33.71 -13.22
N VAL A 52 -17.90 32.89 -12.98
CA VAL A 52 -16.73 33.28 -12.18
C VAL A 52 -16.03 34.42 -12.92
N ALA A 53 -15.68 35.49 -12.19
CA ALA A 53 -14.96 36.60 -12.78
C ALA A 53 -13.57 36.14 -13.26
N GLU A 54 -13.21 36.49 -14.50
CA GLU A 54 -11.94 36.10 -15.14
C GLU A 54 -10.71 36.38 -14.26
N ALA A 55 -10.69 37.50 -13.54
CA ALA A 55 -9.59 37.85 -12.64
C ALA A 55 -9.43 36.85 -11.47
N ASN A 56 -10.54 36.29 -10.96
CA ASN A 56 -10.50 35.29 -9.89
C ASN A 56 -10.00 33.94 -10.43
N ARG A 57 -10.34 33.62 -11.68
CA ARG A 57 -9.88 32.39 -12.33
C ARG A 57 -8.37 32.35 -12.49
N VAL A 58 -7.79 33.43 -13.03
CA VAL A 58 -6.33 33.56 -13.21
C VAL A 58 -5.60 33.44 -11.87
N GLN A 59 -6.11 34.07 -10.83
CA GLN A 59 -5.52 33.98 -9.49
C GLN A 59 -5.54 32.54 -8.94
N VAL A 60 -6.63 31.80 -9.14
CA VAL A 60 -6.75 30.39 -8.73
C VAL A 60 -5.77 29.52 -9.51
N GLU A 61 -5.68 29.70 -10.83
CA GLU A 61 -4.73 28.97 -11.68
C GLU A 61 -3.29 29.17 -11.22
N GLU A 62 -2.87 30.42 -11.00
CA GLU A 62 -1.54 30.75 -10.49
C GLU A 62 -1.29 30.12 -9.12
N ALA A 63 -2.26 30.16 -8.20
CA ALA A 63 -2.11 29.59 -6.87
C ALA A 63 -1.95 28.06 -6.89
N LEU A 64 -2.68 27.35 -7.76
CA LEU A 64 -2.58 25.90 -7.93
C LEU A 64 -1.26 25.49 -8.61
N ARG A 65 -0.81 26.27 -9.59
CA ARG A 65 0.51 26.11 -10.23
C ARG A 65 1.64 26.30 -9.22
N ASP A 66 1.58 27.36 -8.43
CA ASP A 66 2.57 27.66 -7.39
C ASP A 66 2.56 26.60 -6.27
N ALA A 67 1.42 25.95 -6.04
CA ALA A 67 1.31 24.81 -5.13
C ALA A 67 1.92 23.51 -5.70
N GLY A 68 2.34 23.50 -6.97
CA GLY A 68 3.04 22.37 -7.60
C GLY A 68 2.13 21.37 -8.30
N LEU A 69 0.90 21.75 -8.67
CA LEU A 69 0.04 20.90 -9.50
C LEU A 69 0.46 20.91 -10.97
N SER A 70 0.14 19.82 -11.66
CA SER A 70 0.29 19.65 -13.09
C SER A 70 -0.74 20.49 -13.86
N GLU A 71 -0.39 20.98 -15.05
CA GLU A 71 -1.35 21.67 -15.93
C GLU A 71 -2.46 20.74 -16.41
N GLU A 72 -2.08 19.50 -16.72
CA GLU A 72 -2.96 18.45 -17.26
C GLU A 72 -2.83 17.16 -16.44
N PRO A 73 -3.85 16.28 -16.46
CA PRO A 73 -3.86 15.09 -15.65
C PRO A 73 -2.67 14.15 -15.90
N VAL A 74 -2.01 13.74 -14.82
CA VAL A 74 -0.93 12.76 -14.71
C VAL A 74 -1.37 11.67 -13.74
N LEU A 75 -1.33 10.41 -14.19
CA LEU A 75 -1.66 9.23 -13.37
C LEU A 75 -3.05 9.30 -12.70
N GLY A 76 -3.98 10.05 -13.30
CA GLY A 76 -5.37 10.16 -12.82
C GLY A 76 -5.59 11.16 -11.69
N ASP A 77 -4.67 12.12 -11.50
CA ASP A 77 -4.95 13.32 -10.71
C ASP A 77 -5.97 14.26 -11.39
N ILE A 78 -6.47 15.24 -10.64
CA ILE A 78 -7.46 16.20 -11.13
C ILE A 78 -6.76 17.24 -12.02
N SER A 79 -5.56 17.68 -11.64
CA SER A 79 -4.75 18.74 -12.25
C SER A 79 -5.39 20.12 -12.20
N ILE A 80 -4.64 21.13 -12.62
CA ILE A 80 -5.13 22.51 -12.74
C ILE A 80 -6.33 22.57 -13.69
N SER A 81 -6.25 21.94 -14.87
CA SER A 81 -7.33 21.98 -15.85
C SER A 81 -8.64 21.40 -15.31
N GLY A 82 -8.57 20.30 -14.54
CA GLY A 82 -9.72 19.68 -13.91
C GLY A 82 -10.33 20.52 -12.78
N HIS A 83 -9.51 21.15 -11.93
CA HIS A 83 -10.00 22.05 -10.89
C HIS A 83 -10.68 23.30 -11.46
N LEU A 84 -10.09 23.88 -12.49
CA LEU A 84 -10.63 25.04 -13.16
C LEU A 84 -11.97 24.71 -13.85
N ALA A 85 -12.13 23.52 -14.43
CA ALA A 85 -13.43 23.06 -14.93
C ALA A 85 -14.47 22.90 -13.81
N ARG A 86 -14.08 22.31 -12.66
CA ARG A 86 -14.96 22.21 -11.48
C ARG A 86 -15.38 23.58 -10.93
N LEU A 87 -14.49 24.57 -11.01
CA LEU A 87 -14.78 25.96 -10.65
C LEU A 87 -15.80 26.59 -11.60
N ASP A 88 -15.64 26.40 -12.91
CA ASP A 88 -16.57 26.90 -13.93
C ASP A 88 -17.97 26.28 -13.80
N ASP A 89 -18.01 24.99 -13.46
CA ASP A 89 -19.24 24.24 -13.19
C ASP A 89 -19.90 24.57 -11.83
N GLY A 90 -19.23 25.39 -11.00
CA GLY A 90 -19.71 25.75 -9.66
C GLY A 90 -19.74 24.56 -8.69
N VAL A 91 -18.95 23.52 -8.95
CA VAL A 91 -18.76 22.36 -8.07
C VAL A 91 -17.88 22.73 -6.87
N VAL A 92 -16.91 23.62 -7.10
CA VAL A 92 -16.03 24.19 -6.07
C VAL A 92 -15.99 25.70 -6.19
N THR A 93 -15.62 26.40 -5.12
CA THR A 93 -15.48 27.86 -5.11
C THR A 93 -14.02 28.28 -5.30
N SER A 94 -13.79 29.53 -5.71
CA SER A 94 -12.43 30.09 -5.74
C SER A 94 -11.77 30.06 -4.36
N GLU A 95 -12.52 30.36 -3.29
CA GLU A 95 -12.03 30.31 -1.91
C GLU A 95 -11.53 28.91 -1.53
N GLN A 96 -12.34 27.88 -1.81
CA GLN A 96 -11.97 26.49 -1.54
C GLN A 96 -10.71 26.07 -2.29
N LEU A 97 -10.53 26.48 -3.55
CA LEU A 97 -9.33 26.17 -4.32
C LEU A 97 -8.09 26.94 -3.83
N MET A 98 -8.27 28.16 -3.31
CA MET A 98 -7.17 28.91 -2.69
C MET A 98 -6.73 28.27 -1.36
N GLU A 99 -7.68 27.83 -0.53
CA GLU A 99 -7.38 27.07 0.70
C GLU A 99 -6.69 25.75 0.39
N TYR A 100 -7.18 25.02 -0.62
CA TYR A 100 -6.55 23.80 -1.09
C TYR A 100 -5.11 24.00 -1.56
N ALA A 101 -4.85 25.05 -2.35
CA ALA A 101 -3.50 25.40 -2.80
C ALA A 101 -2.56 25.70 -1.61
N GLU A 102 -3.04 26.38 -0.57
CA GLU A 102 -2.26 26.62 0.65
C GLU A 102 -2.00 25.33 1.44
N GLY A 103 -3.01 24.46 1.53
CA GLY A 103 -2.87 23.13 2.13
C GLY A 103 -1.78 22.32 1.42
N LEU A 104 -1.80 22.26 0.09
CA LEU A 104 -0.77 21.59 -0.71
C LEU A 104 0.64 22.15 -0.45
N ARG A 105 0.80 23.48 -0.36
CA ARG A 105 2.08 24.10 -0.01
C ARG A 105 2.53 23.71 1.40
N THR A 106 1.60 23.63 2.35
CA THR A 106 1.88 23.18 3.71
C THR A 106 2.37 21.73 3.72
N LEU A 107 1.70 20.83 2.99
CA LEU A 107 2.14 19.43 2.85
C LEU A 107 3.52 19.33 2.21
N ALA A 108 3.77 20.11 1.15
CA ALA A 108 5.03 20.18 0.45
C ALA A 108 6.19 20.60 1.38
N LEU A 109 5.99 21.66 2.16
CA LEU A 109 6.98 22.16 3.12
C LEU A 109 7.25 21.11 4.20
N ARG A 110 6.21 20.59 4.84
CA ARG A 110 6.34 19.60 5.93
C ARG A 110 7.03 18.33 5.49
N THR A 111 6.64 17.77 4.35
CA THR A 111 7.32 16.57 3.81
C THR A 111 8.76 16.87 3.40
N GLY A 112 9.02 18.07 2.89
CA GLY A 112 10.37 18.57 2.62
C GLY A 112 11.27 18.66 3.86
N ASP A 113 10.73 19.02 5.03
CA ASP A 113 11.47 19.09 6.29
C ASP A 113 12.00 17.71 6.75
N PHE A 114 11.39 16.61 6.26
CA PHE A 114 11.87 15.25 6.48
C PHE A 114 12.90 14.77 5.45
N GLY A 115 13.29 15.63 4.50
CA GLY A 115 14.39 15.42 3.56
C GLY A 115 13.97 15.42 2.10
N ARG A 116 12.77 14.95 1.77
CA ARG A 116 12.22 14.94 0.41
C ARG A 116 10.75 15.32 0.38
N GLN A 117 10.45 16.38 -0.36
CA GLN A 117 9.09 16.80 -0.65
C GLN A 117 8.33 15.70 -1.42
N ILE A 118 7.14 15.36 -0.95
CA ILE A 118 6.18 14.52 -1.70
C ILE A 118 5.53 15.41 -2.79
N PRO A 119 5.46 14.98 -4.06
CA PRO A 119 4.85 15.77 -5.14
C PRO A 119 3.41 16.18 -4.83
N SER A 120 3.03 17.42 -5.10
CA SER A 120 1.68 17.91 -4.78
C SER A 120 0.57 17.16 -5.53
N THR A 121 0.86 16.74 -6.77
CA THR A 121 -0.03 15.94 -7.62
C THR A 121 -0.38 14.57 -7.01
N PHE A 122 0.46 14.04 -6.12
CA PHE A 122 0.16 12.79 -5.41
C PHE A 122 -1.08 12.91 -4.51
N TRP A 123 -1.33 14.09 -3.94
CA TRP A 123 -2.48 14.36 -3.07
C TRP A 123 -3.76 14.67 -3.86
N ASP A 124 -3.61 14.99 -5.15
CA ASP A 124 -4.66 15.55 -5.99
C ASP A 124 -5.52 14.49 -6.69
N VAL A 125 -6.03 13.51 -5.93
CA VAL A 125 -6.80 12.40 -6.51
C VAL A 125 -8.13 12.17 -5.85
N ASP A 126 -9.10 11.87 -6.70
CA ASP A 126 -10.49 11.63 -6.33
C ASP A 126 -10.96 10.32 -6.96
N THR A 127 -10.96 9.25 -6.17
CA THR A 127 -11.38 7.90 -6.58
C THR A 127 -12.80 7.60 -6.11
N ASP A 128 -13.49 6.66 -6.75
CA ASP A 128 -14.82 6.22 -6.32
C ASP A 128 -14.82 5.70 -4.88
N GLN A 129 -13.74 5.02 -4.45
CA GLN A 129 -13.61 4.54 -3.08
C GLN A 129 -13.46 5.69 -2.09
N LEU A 130 -12.65 6.71 -2.40
CA LEU A 130 -12.54 7.92 -1.58
C LEU A 130 -13.91 8.56 -1.36
N ARG A 131 -14.64 8.77 -2.46
CA ARG A 131 -15.99 9.34 -2.42
C ARG A 131 -16.97 8.49 -1.62
N ALA A 132 -16.91 7.17 -1.78
CA ALA A 132 -17.75 6.24 -1.01
C ALA A 132 -17.47 6.32 0.49
N ASP A 133 -16.23 6.59 0.87
CA ASP A 133 -15.80 6.77 2.26
C ASP A 133 -15.97 8.22 2.76
N GLY A 134 -16.56 9.10 1.94
CA GLY A 134 -16.82 10.50 2.25
C GLY A 134 -15.59 11.41 2.14
N TRP A 135 -14.52 10.96 1.51
CA TRP A 135 -13.30 11.73 1.27
C TRP A 135 -13.24 12.27 -0.16
N ASP A 136 -12.59 13.41 -0.33
CA ASP A 136 -12.13 13.95 -1.60
C ASP A 136 -10.73 14.55 -1.42
N ALA A 137 -10.08 14.96 -2.52
CA ALA A 137 -8.73 15.53 -2.48
C ALA A 137 -8.63 16.73 -1.53
N TYR A 138 -9.66 17.59 -1.49
CA TYR A 138 -9.68 18.79 -0.65
C TYR A 138 -9.67 18.44 0.83
N ARG A 139 -10.54 17.52 1.26
CA ARG A 139 -10.65 17.08 2.65
C ARG A 139 -9.42 16.31 3.10
N VAL A 140 -8.81 15.52 2.21
CA VAL A 140 -7.56 14.80 2.51
C VAL A 140 -6.44 15.80 2.75
N VAL A 141 -6.27 16.79 1.86
CA VAL A 141 -5.23 17.81 2.00
C VAL A 141 -5.44 18.67 3.25
N ASP A 142 -6.67 19.11 3.51
CA ASP A 142 -7.02 19.88 4.71
C ASP A 142 -6.70 19.07 5.99
N ALA A 143 -7.14 17.81 6.06
CA ALA A 143 -6.89 16.95 7.21
C ALA A 143 -5.40 16.71 7.44
N LEU A 144 -4.61 16.46 6.39
CA LEU A 144 -3.17 16.23 6.53
C LEU A 144 -2.39 17.52 6.82
N ALA A 145 -2.87 18.68 6.35
CA ALA A 145 -2.24 19.97 6.61
C ALA A 145 -2.48 20.48 8.04
N SER A 146 -3.46 19.93 8.76
CA SER A 146 -3.72 20.21 10.18
C SER A 146 -2.60 19.73 11.10
N GLU A 147 -2.62 20.13 12.38
CA GLU A 147 -1.68 19.61 13.39
C GLU A 147 -1.90 18.11 13.62
N GLU A 148 -3.14 17.63 13.57
CA GLU A 148 -3.50 16.23 13.74
C GLU A 148 -2.94 15.32 12.62
N GLY A 149 -2.71 15.88 11.43
CA GLY A 149 -2.11 15.18 10.29
C GLY A 149 -0.58 15.05 10.37
N GLU A 150 0.09 15.81 11.23
CA GLU A 150 1.56 15.89 11.29
C GLU A 150 2.24 14.54 11.51
N PRO A 151 1.82 13.67 12.45
CA PRO A 151 2.48 12.38 12.65
C PRO A 151 2.44 11.48 11.41
N TYR A 152 1.35 11.52 10.64
CA TYR A 152 1.22 10.77 9.40
C TYR A 152 2.15 11.29 8.31
N LEU A 153 2.27 12.62 8.18
CA LEU A 153 3.19 13.25 7.24
C LEU A 153 4.65 12.99 7.61
N GLU A 154 4.97 12.97 8.90
CA GLU A 154 6.31 12.62 9.38
C GLU A 154 6.68 11.19 9.02
N ALA A 155 5.79 10.23 9.28
CA ALA A 155 6.02 8.84 8.95
C ALA A 155 6.16 8.64 7.43
N LEU A 156 5.22 9.17 6.64
CA LEU A 156 5.23 9.02 5.19
C LEU A 156 6.39 9.79 4.53
N GLY A 157 6.69 11.01 4.99
CA GLY A 157 7.79 11.83 4.50
C GLY A 157 9.17 11.22 4.82
N GLY A 158 9.35 10.69 6.03
CA GLY A 158 10.57 9.95 6.40
C GLY A 158 10.73 8.67 5.59
N ALA A 159 9.66 7.89 5.44
CA ALA A 159 9.67 6.67 4.63
C ALA A 159 10.00 6.97 3.16
N TYR A 160 9.38 8.02 2.59
CA TYR A 160 9.64 8.42 1.22
C TYR A 160 11.07 8.93 1.03
N THR A 161 11.61 9.69 1.99
CA THR A 161 13.00 10.15 1.95
C THR A 161 13.97 8.97 1.89
N ARG A 162 13.77 7.95 2.73
CA ARG A 162 14.59 6.72 2.73
C ARG A 162 14.48 5.96 1.41
N PHE A 163 13.26 5.78 0.90
CA PHE A 163 12.99 5.12 -0.38
C PHE A 163 13.63 5.86 -1.56
N HIS A 164 13.47 7.18 -1.61
CA HIS A 164 14.00 8.02 -2.68
C HIS A 164 15.53 7.98 -2.73
N ALA A 165 16.21 7.99 -1.57
CA ALA A 165 17.67 7.83 -1.49
C ALA A 165 18.13 6.53 -2.16
N PHE A 166 17.44 5.42 -1.87
CA PHE A 166 17.67 4.14 -2.53
C PHE A 166 17.47 4.21 -4.04
N LYS A 167 16.36 4.79 -4.52
CA LYS A 167 16.10 4.88 -5.97
C LYS A 167 17.17 5.68 -6.70
N LEU A 168 17.68 6.77 -6.10
CA LEU A 168 18.79 7.52 -6.70
C LEU A 168 20.08 6.69 -6.77
N ALA A 169 20.41 5.93 -5.72
CA ALA A 169 21.58 5.05 -5.71
C ALA A 169 21.46 3.95 -6.79
N ASP A 170 20.32 3.26 -6.83
CA ASP A 170 19.95 2.21 -7.79
C ASP A 170 20.10 2.70 -9.24
N MET A 171 19.50 3.84 -9.59
CA MET A 171 19.57 4.41 -10.93
C MET A 171 20.99 4.89 -11.32
N SER A 172 21.81 5.27 -10.34
CA SER A 172 23.19 5.72 -10.60
C SER A 172 24.18 4.58 -10.87
N GLY A 173 23.74 3.32 -10.74
CA GLY A 173 24.60 2.14 -10.79
C GLY A 173 25.60 2.07 -9.63
N GLY A 174 25.34 2.83 -8.56
CA GLY A 174 26.24 3.03 -7.44
C GLY A 174 26.05 1.97 -6.35
N GLY A 175 26.80 0.87 -6.44
CA GLY A 175 27.15 -0.01 -5.31
C GLY A 175 26.02 -0.87 -4.74
N THR A 176 26.39 -2.05 -4.24
CA THR A 176 25.52 -3.09 -3.66
C THR A 176 25.04 -2.79 -2.23
N ASP A 177 25.43 -1.64 -1.66
CA ASP A 177 25.32 -1.44 -0.21
C ASP A 177 23.96 -0.88 0.24
N ASP A 178 23.18 -0.28 -0.67
CA ASP A 178 21.81 0.18 -0.40
C ASP A 178 20.83 -0.54 -1.32
N THR A 179 20.17 -1.55 -0.77
CA THR A 179 19.38 -2.51 -1.53
C THR A 179 17.87 -2.31 -1.37
N ALA A 180 17.09 -2.93 -2.24
CA ALA A 180 15.64 -2.95 -2.14
C ALA A 180 15.18 -3.62 -0.84
N LEU A 181 15.82 -4.75 -0.46
CA LEU A 181 15.58 -5.44 0.79
C LEU A 181 15.86 -4.54 2.01
N ASP A 182 17.02 -3.90 2.05
CA ASP A 182 17.40 -3.05 3.19
C ASP A 182 16.46 -1.86 3.33
N THR A 183 16.19 -1.18 2.22
CA THR A 183 15.26 -0.05 2.15
C THR A 183 13.87 -0.44 2.62
N ALA A 184 13.35 -1.58 2.13
CA ALA A 184 12.06 -2.08 2.52
C ALA A 184 12.00 -2.30 4.03
N LEU A 185 12.97 -3.02 4.61
CA LEU A 185 13.01 -3.29 6.05
C LEU A 185 13.26 -2.03 6.90
N ASP A 186 14.01 -1.05 6.40
CA ASP A 186 14.23 0.23 7.10
C ASP A 186 12.93 1.04 7.26
N LEU A 187 11.95 0.87 6.37
CA LEU A 187 10.67 1.58 6.49
C LEU A 187 9.86 1.18 7.74
N PHE A 188 10.24 0.10 8.44
CA PHE A 188 9.66 -0.21 9.75
C PHE A 188 9.89 0.91 10.75
N GLU A 189 11.00 1.66 10.67
CA GLU A 189 11.28 2.76 11.59
C GLU A 189 10.16 3.82 11.55
N ALA A 190 9.72 4.19 10.35
CA ALA A 190 8.62 5.13 10.16
C ALA A 190 7.29 4.58 10.70
N ALA A 191 6.99 3.31 10.42
CA ALA A 191 5.77 2.66 10.89
C ALA A 191 5.73 2.56 12.42
N ILE A 192 6.83 2.15 13.04
CA ILE A 192 6.98 2.03 14.50
C ILE A 192 6.80 3.40 15.16
N LYS A 193 7.45 4.44 14.62
CA LYS A 193 7.35 5.80 15.13
C LYS A 193 5.92 6.33 15.11
N LEU A 194 5.19 6.07 14.02
CA LEU A 194 3.78 6.47 13.91
C LEU A 194 2.92 5.83 15.01
N ILE A 195 3.08 4.52 15.22
CA ILE A 195 2.36 3.79 16.29
C ILE A 195 2.70 4.30 17.69
N ASP A 196 3.94 4.72 17.92
CA ASP A 196 4.37 5.22 19.22
C ASP A 196 3.83 6.63 19.53
N ILE A 197 3.47 7.40 18.49
CA ILE A 197 2.99 8.79 18.63
C ILE A 197 1.46 8.86 18.60
N VAL A 198 0.81 8.12 17.71
CA VAL A 198 -0.64 8.21 17.49
C VAL A 198 -1.36 7.17 18.34
N PRO A 199 -2.29 7.59 19.23
CA PRO A 199 -3.08 6.64 20.00
C PRO A 199 -3.87 5.69 19.09
N PRO A 200 -4.02 4.40 19.45
CA PRO A 200 -4.70 3.40 18.59
C PRO A 200 -6.11 3.81 18.12
N GLU A 201 -6.87 4.53 18.96
CA GLU A 201 -8.20 5.04 18.64
C GLU A 201 -8.23 6.16 17.60
N HIS A 202 -7.07 6.76 17.31
CA HIS A 202 -6.88 7.83 16.32
C HIS A 202 -6.14 7.34 15.07
N MET A 203 -5.78 6.06 15.01
CA MET A 203 -5.24 5.44 13.80
C MET A 203 -6.31 5.42 12.70
N LEU A 204 -5.98 5.99 11.55
CA LEU A 204 -6.85 6.00 10.37
C LEU A 204 -7.09 4.58 9.86
N GLU A 205 -6.10 3.71 10.03
CA GLU A 205 -6.13 2.33 9.58
C GLU A 205 -6.39 1.38 10.75
N THR A 206 -7.48 0.62 10.64
CA THR A 206 -7.90 -0.31 11.68
C THR A 206 -8.20 -1.68 11.09
N SER A 207 -7.98 -2.71 11.90
CA SER A 207 -8.34 -4.09 11.56
C SER A 207 -8.63 -4.88 12.82
N GLU A 208 -9.68 -5.72 12.79
CA GLU A 208 -10.02 -6.62 13.89
C GLU A 208 -8.96 -7.71 14.13
N TYR A 209 -8.07 -7.93 13.15
CA TYR A 209 -6.98 -8.90 13.23
C TYR A 209 -5.75 -8.35 13.95
N ILE A 210 -5.64 -7.02 14.10
CA ILE A 210 -4.52 -6.38 14.81
C ILE A 210 -4.81 -6.38 16.31
N ARG A 211 -3.97 -7.06 17.07
CA ARG A 211 -4.13 -7.29 18.52
C ARG A 211 -3.04 -6.65 19.37
N GLY A 212 -1.98 -6.17 18.74
CA GLY A 212 -0.80 -5.66 19.42
C GLY A 212 -0.07 -4.62 18.59
N ARG A 213 0.89 -3.97 19.25
CA ARG A 213 1.70 -2.88 18.69
C ARG A 213 2.52 -3.34 17.49
N GLU A 214 3.13 -4.51 17.58
CA GLU A 214 4.01 -5.09 16.56
C GLU A 214 3.21 -5.45 15.30
N GLN A 215 1.99 -5.96 15.47
CA GLN A 215 1.04 -6.20 14.38
C GLN A 215 0.58 -4.90 13.72
N ALA A 216 0.35 -3.85 14.50
CA ALA A 216 0.03 -2.54 13.95
C ALA A 216 1.20 -1.94 13.16
N ALA A 217 2.43 -2.09 13.66
CA ALA A 217 3.64 -1.64 12.97
C ALA A 217 3.88 -2.41 11.66
N LEU A 218 3.76 -3.75 11.68
CA LEU A 218 3.86 -4.59 10.47
C LEU A 218 2.79 -4.21 9.43
N TYR A 219 1.58 -3.91 9.89
CA TYR A 219 0.50 -3.50 9.02
C TYR A 219 0.75 -2.15 8.35
N LEU A 220 1.16 -1.13 9.10
CA LEU A 220 1.52 0.17 8.53
C LEU A 220 2.75 0.07 7.63
N TRP A 221 3.74 -0.74 8.00
CA TRP A 221 4.88 -1.01 7.16
C TRP A 221 4.47 -1.60 5.81
N GLN A 222 3.60 -2.62 5.80
CA GLN A 222 3.10 -3.20 4.55
C GLN A 222 2.43 -2.14 3.67
N GLN A 223 1.62 -1.25 4.26
CA GLN A 223 1.00 -0.15 3.54
C GLN A 223 2.03 0.78 2.93
N LEU A 224 3.07 1.19 3.68
CA LEU A 224 4.13 2.05 3.15
C LEU A 224 4.84 1.43 1.94
N ILE A 225 5.00 0.09 1.91
CA ILE A 225 5.72 -0.63 0.86
C ILE A 225 4.88 -0.80 -0.41
N VAL A 226 3.73 -1.46 -0.31
CA VAL A 226 2.94 -1.93 -1.46
C VAL A 226 1.55 -1.31 -1.54
N GLY A 227 1.21 -0.39 -0.63
CA GLY A 227 -0.16 0.07 -0.47
C GLY A 227 -1.04 -1.09 -0.05
N SER A 228 -2.34 -0.95 -0.25
CA SER A 228 -3.26 -1.89 0.40
C SER A 228 -4.62 -2.08 -0.26
N SER A 229 -4.59 -2.09 -1.60
CA SER A 229 -5.75 -2.46 -2.40
C SER A 229 -6.04 -3.98 -2.41
N ARG A 230 -5.17 -4.79 -1.79
CA ARG A 230 -5.22 -6.26 -1.89
C ARG A 230 -6.27 -6.84 -0.94
N ARG A 231 -7.31 -7.43 -1.52
CA ARG A 231 -8.17 -8.39 -0.83
C ARG A 231 -7.34 -9.65 -0.59
N ASN A 232 -7.56 -10.34 0.54
CA ASN A 232 -6.98 -11.66 0.73
C ASN A 232 -7.41 -12.52 -0.47
N PRO A 233 -6.46 -13.15 -1.20
CA PRO A 233 -6.79 -13.95 -2.38
C PRO A 233 -7.67 -15.15 -2.01
N LEU A 234 -7.61 -15.60 -0.75
CA LEU A 234 -8.51 -16.60 -0.20
C LEU A 234 -9.87 -16.05 0.13
N THR A 235 -9.94 -15.22 1.14
CA THR A 235 -11.25 -14.93 1.72
C THR A 235 -12.01 -13.90 0.89
N HIS A 236 -11.35 -13.25 -0.08
CA HIS A 236 -11.80 -12.05 -0.79
C HIS A 236 -12.24 -10.90 0.15
N ILE A 237 -11.99 -11.08 1.45
CA ILE A 237 -12.18 -10.08 2.48
C ILE A 237 -11.12 -9.01 2.19
N LYS A 238 -11.55 -7.75 2.16
CA LYS A 238 -10.63 -6.64 2.42
C LYS A 238 -10.11 -6.93 3.82
N LEU A 239 -8.89 -7.46 3.92
CA LEU A 239 -8.30 -7.83 5.22
C LEU A 239 -8.31 -6.66 6.20
N PHE A 240 -8.49 -5.47 5.67
CA PHE A 240 -8.06 -4.23 6.23
C PHE A 240 -8.91 -3.08 5.64
N ASN A 241 -9.34 -2.14 6.49
CA ASN A 241 -10.02 -0.93 6.06
C ASN A 241 -8.99 0.21 6.04
N HIS A 242 -8.70 0.69 4.85
CA HIS A 242 -7.64 1.66 4.61
C HIS A 242 -8.16 3.05 4.27
N GLY A 243 -9.49 3.25 4.23
CA GLY A 243 -10.10 4.51 3.81
C GLY A 243 -9.37 5.15 2.63
N PHE A 244 -8.92 6.39 2.82
CA PHE A 244 -8.17 7.14 1.82
C PHE A 244 -6.68 6.80 1.70
N THR A 245 -6.11 6.09 2.68
CA THR A 245 -4.68 5.83 2.77
C THR A 245 -4.21 4.62 1.96
N THR A 246 -5.12 3.92 1.26
CA THR A 246 -4.80 2.80 0.34
C THR A 246 -3.68 3.10 -0.68
N ARG A 247 -3.54 4.37 -1.07
CA ARG A 247 -2.57 4.90 -2.03
C ARG A 247 -1.31 5.47 -1.38
N PHE A 248 -1.25 5.53 -0.05
CA PHE A 248 -0.16 6.14 0.72
C PHE A 248 1.03 5.20 0.88
N HIS A 249 1.62 4.86 -0.25
CA HIS A 249 2.80 4.03 -0.32
C HIS A 249 3.88 4.66 -1.19
N VAL A 250 5.14 4.44 -0.82
CA VAL A 250 6.30 5.12 -1.42
C VAL A 250 6.42 4.85 -2.92
N GLY A 251 5.95 3.69 -3.37
CA GLY A 251 5.92 3.32 -4.78
C GLY A 251 4.98 4.20 -5.62
N THR A 252 3.78 4.54 -5.13
CA THR A 252 2.90 5.46 -5.85
C THR A 252 3.46 6.88 -5.81
N ILE A 253 4.02 7.31 -4.68
CA ILE A 253 4.67 8.63 -4.61
C ILE A 253 5.77 8.76 -5.69
N TRP A 254 6.59 7.72 -5.86
CA TRP A 254 7.63 7.67 -6.89
C TRP A 254 7.09 7.74 -8.32
N GLN A 255 5.95 7.08 -8.59
CA GLN A 255 5.28 7.19 -9.88
C GLN A 255 4.86 8.63 -10.17
N TYR A 256 4.31 9.35 -9.18
CA TYR A 256 3.99 10.78 -9.33
C TYR A 256 5.22 11.65 -9.50
N GLU A 257 6.33 11.34 -8.81
CA GLU A 257 7.57 12.07 -8.98
C GLU A 257 8.14 11.91 -10.41
N THR A 258 8.07 10.70 -10.95
CA THR A 258 8.59 10.40 -12.30
C THR A 258 7.59 10.70 -13.42
N GLY A 259 6.30 10.81 -13.09
CA GLY A 259 5.20 10.90 -14.05
C GLY A 259 4.95 9.61 -14.84
N ILE A 260 5.49 8.47 -14.39
CA ILE A 260 5.45 7.19 -15.12
C ILE A 260 4.73 6.15 -14.25
N ALA A 261 3.75 5.46 -14.85
CA ALA A 261 3.12 4.31 -14.22
C ALA A 261 4.10 3.13 -14.22
N LEU A 262 4.38 2.59 -13.04
CA LEU A 262 5.33 1.49 -12.83
C LEU A 262 4.66 0.39 -12.01
N ASP A 263 5.01 -0.85 -12.31
CA ASP A 263 4.65 -2.00 -11.47
C ASP A 263 5.59 -2.14 -10.26
N ASN A 264 5.21 -2.97 -9.30
CA ASN A 264 5.97 -3.15 -8.06
C ASN A 264 7.38 -3.67 -8.31
N SER A 265 7.55 -4.54 -9.31
CA SER A 265 8.87 -5.07 -9.72
C SER A 265 9.78 -3.97 -10.25
N SER A 266 9.27 -3.01 -11.03
CA SER A 266 10.07 -1.87 -11.52
C SER A 266 10.37 -0.84 -10.43
N ILE A 267 9.47 -0.70 -9.44
CA ILE A 267 9.65 0.23 -8.32
C ILE A 267 10.74 -0.29 -7.38
N TRP A 268 10.59 -1.53 -6.90
CA TRP A 268 11.45 -2.10 -5.87
C TRP A 268 12.63 -2.88 -6.45
N GLY A 269 12.40 -3.71 -7.46
CA GLY A 269 13.38 -4.71 -7.90
C GLY A 269 13.65 -5.77 -6.83
N VAL A 270 14.81 -6.43 -6.93
CA VAL A 270 15.20 -7.59 -6.11
C VAL A 270 16.61 -7.46 -5.52
N SER A 271 17.20 -6.25 -5.53
CA SER A 271 18.54 -6.07 -4.96
C SER A 271 18.55 -6.40 -3.47
N GLY A 272 19.64 -7.05 -3.02
CA GLY A 272 19.83 -7.48 -1.64
C GLY A 272 19.26 -8.86 -1.31
N PHE A 273 18.37 -9.41 -2.13
CA PHE A 273 17.88 -10.78 -1.92
C PHE A 273 18.90 -11.80 -2.43
N ALA A 274 19.14 -12.85 -1.64
CA ALA A 274 19.91 -14.01 -2.09
C ALA A 274 19.23 -14.69 -3.30
N PRO A 275 19.99 -15.29 -4.25
CA PRO A 275 19.44 -15.85 -5.48
C PRO A 275 18.31 -16.86 -5.30
N GLU A 276 18.28 -17.61 -4.19
CA GLU A 276 17.21 -18.56 -3.90
C GLU A 276 15.85 -17.90 -3.61
N PHE A 277 15.83 -16.62 -3.24
CA PHE A 277 14.62 -15.83 -3.01
C PHE A 277 14.22 -15.00 -4.22
N VAL A 278 14.93 -15.11 -5.34
CA VAL A 278 14.69 -14.32 -6.54
C VAL A 278 14.03 -15.19 -7.60
N GLY A 279 12.79 -14.82 -7.95
CA GLY A 279 12.05 -15.41 -9.06
C GLY A 279 12.70 -15.20 -10.44
N PRO A 280 12.10 -15.74 -11.51
CA PRO A 280 12.54 -15.45 -12.87
C PRO A 280 12.41 -13.95 -13.18
N PRO A 281 13.13 -13.40 -14.18
CA PRO A 281 13.16 -11.96 -14.49
C PRO A 281 11.79 -11.33 -14.73
N GLU A 282 10.80 -12.13 -15.14
CA GLU A 282 9.42 -11.71 -15.35
C GLU A 282 8.65 -11.48 -14.04
N ASN A 283 9.15 -11.97 -12.90
CA ASN A 283 8.56 -11.86 -11.56
C ASN A 283 9.58 -11.42 -10.49
N ASN A 284 9.92 -10.13 -10.54
CA ASN A 284 10.93 -9.50 -9.69
C ASN A 284 10.31 -8.63 -8.57
N ASN A 285 9.16 -9.01 -8.02
CA ASN A 285 8.41 -8.23 -7.02
C ASN A 285 8.62 -8.77 -5.58
N GLN A 286 9.83 -9.26 -5.25
CA GLN A 286 10.07 -10.01 -4.01
C GLN A 286 9.84 -9.20 -2.72
N VAL A 287 9.99 -7.88 -2.76
CA VAL A 287 9.59 -7.00 -1.65
C VAL A 287 8.08 -7.07 -1.39
N GLU A 288 7.25 -7.16 -2.43
CA GLU A 288 5.80 -7.35 -2.29
C GLU A 288 5.49 -8.71 -1.68
N HIS A 289 6.07 -9.78 -2.20
CA HIS A 289 5.85 -11.16 -1.72
C HIS A 289 6.27 -11.31 -0.25
N MET A 290 7.42 -10.72 0.13
CA MET A 290 7.89 -10.65 1.51
C MET A 290 6.84 -9.97 2.40
N SER A 291 6.32 -8.81 1.96
CA SER A 291 5.35 -8.05 2.76
C SER A 291 4.04 -8.79 2.99
N ILE A 292 3.56 -9.53 1.97
CA ILE A 292 2.36 -10.36 2.04
C ILE A 292 2.60 -11.51 3.00
N SER A 293 3.69 -12.23 2.84
CA SER A 293 4.02 -13.39 3.66
C SER A 293 4.18 -13.04 5.13
N MET A 294 4.89 -11.96 5.44
CA MET A 294 5.02 -11.45 6.82
C MET A 294 3.65 -11.12 7.42
N THR A 295 2.75 -10.49 6.66
CA THR A 295 1.41 -10.12 7.14
C THR A 295 0.50 -11.34 7.35
N VAL A 296 0.50 -12.27 6.40
CA VAL A 296 -0.31 -13.50 6.48
C VAL A 296 0.13 -14.36 7.67
N GLN A 297 1.43 -14.52 7.89
CA GLN A 297 1.95 -15.32 9.00
C GLN A 297 1.91 -14.55 10.34
N GLY A 298 2.22 -13.25 10.35
CA GLY A 298 2.35 -12.45 11.55
C GLY A 298 1.03 -11.91 12.10
N ILE A 299 0.13 -11.45 11.23
CA ILE A 299 -1.17 -10.85 11.63
C ILE A 299 -2.28 -11.88 11.54
N LEU A 300 -2.43 -12.54 10.38
CA LEU A 300 -3.50 -13.54 10.21
C LEU A 300 -3.19 -14.87 10.92
N ARG A 301 -1.92 -15.09 11.28
CA ARG A 301 -1.44 -16.31 11.94
C ARG A 301 -1.75 -17.56 11.14
N GLU A 302 -1.77 -17.42 9.81
CA GLU A 302 -1.92 -18.57 8.93
C GLU A 302 -0.61 -19.37 8.93
N PRO A 303 -0.68 -20.70 9.01
CA PRO A 303 0.51 -21.54 9.02
C PRO A 303 1.19 -21.51 7.65
N LEU A 304 2.52 -21.71 7.62
CA LEU A 304 3.32 -21.80 6.40
C LEU A 304 2.71 -22.73 5.33
N LEU A 305 2.15 -23.87 5.74
CA LEU A 305 1.49 -24.84 4.85
C LEU A 305 0.35 -24.24 4.02
N VAL A 306 -0.35 -23.22 4.54
CA VAL A 306 -1.42 -22.54 3.81
C VAL A 306 -0.82 -21.69 2.68
N LEU A 307 0.32 -21.04 2.88
CA LEU A 307 1.02 -20.31 1.83
C LEU A 307 1.60 -21.26 0.77
N GLU A 308 2.29 -22.33 1.18
CA GLU A 308 2.82 -23.36 0.27
C GLU A 308 1.71 -23.96 -0.62
N ALA A 309 0.51 -24.15 -0.07
CA ALA A 309 -0.64 -24.63 -0.85
C ALA A 309 -1.12 -23.63 -1.91
N PHE A 310 -0.89 -22.32 -1.74
CA PHE A 310 -1.17 -21.33 -2.80
C PHE A 310 -0.17 -21.41 -3.92
N GLU A 311 1.11 -21.44 -3.59
CA GLU A 311 2.15 -21.52 -4.60
C GLU A 311 1.97 -22.78 -5.46
N GLU A 312 1.62 -23.91 -4.84
CA GLU A 312 1.26 -25.14 -5.55
C GLU A 312 0.01 -24.93 -6.43
N PHE A 313 -1.05 -24.28 -5.92
CA PHE A 313 -2.26 -24.03 -6.70
C PHE A 313 -2.01 -23.11 -7.89
N GLU A 314 -1.27 -22.00 -7.72
CA GLU A 314 -0.95 -21.04 -8.79
C GLU A 314 -0.06 -21.68 -9.85
N THR A 315 0.87 -22.55 -9.43
CA THR A 315 1.66 -23.37 -10.36
C THR A 315 0.76 -24.33 -11.15
N LEU A 316 -0.16 -25.02 -10.47
CA LEU A 316 -1.07 -25.98 -11.10
C LEU A 316 -2.10 -25.31 -12.02
N SER A 317 -2.53 -24.08 -11.73
CA SER A 317 -3.40 -23.29 -12.60
C SER A 317 -2.66 -22.63 -13.76
N GLY A 318 -1.33 -22.66 -13.76
CA GLY A 318 -0.48 -22.00 -14.75
C GLY A 318 -0.43 -20.48 -14.59
N SER A 319 -0.79 -19.99 -13.40
CA SER A 319 -0.73 -18.57 -13.01
C SER A 319 0.67 -18.17 -12.56
N ALA A 320 1.45 -19.11 -12.03
CA ALA A 320 2.86 -18.96 -11.67
C ALA A 320 3.72 -20.05 -12.32
N THR A 321 5.00 -19.75 -12.53
CA THR A 321 6.00 -20.73 -12.96
C THR A 321 6.54 -21.51 -11.76
N ALA A 322 7.08 -22.71 -12.01
CA ALA A 322 7.70 -23.49 -10.94
C ALA A 322 8.93 -22.79 -10.31
N ALA A 323 9.60 -21.89 -11.03
CA ALA A 323 10.71 -21.12 -10.48
C ALA A 323 10.23 -20.02 -9.52
N GLU A 324 9.09 -19.37 -9.84
CA GLU A 324 8.43 -18.40 -8.96
C GLU A 324 8.01 -19.05 -7.66
N ALA A 325 7.27 -20.16 -7.75
CA ALA A 325 6.81 -20.89 -6.57
C ALA A 325 7.97 -21.34 -5.66
N VAL A 326 9.11 -21.76 -6.23
CA VAL A 326 10.28 -22.15 -5.43
C VAL A 326 10.89 -20.96 -4.68
N ALA A 327 10.97 -19.79 -5.31
CA ALA A 327 11.48 -18.58 -4.66
C ALA A 327 10.54 -18.11 -3.55
N ASP A 328 9.24 -18.13 -3.81
CA ASP A 328 8.20 -17.72 -2.86
C ASP A 328 8.10 -18.69 -1.68
N ASP A 329 8.17 -20.01 -1.91
CA ASP A 329 8.27 -21.02 -0.85
C ASP A 329 9.51 -20.80 0.02
N ALA A 330 10.67 -20.52 -0.59
CA ALA A 330 11.90 -20.23 0.15
C ALA A 330 11.76 -18.98 1.02
N LEU A 331 11.15 -17.91 0.48
CA LEU A 331 10.88 -16.67 1.19
C LEU A 331 9.91 -16.88 2.35
N ASN A 332 8.80 -17.60 2.11
CA ASN A 332 7.80 -17.95 3.11
C ASN A 332 8.43 -18.72 4.29
N ALA A 333 9.29 -19.70 3.98
CA ALA A 333 10.01 -20.47 4.99
C ALA A 333 11.03 -19.62 5.77
N ALA A 334 11.75 -18.73 5.10
CA ALA A 334 12.70 -17.82 5.75
C ALA A 334 12.01 -16.89 6.76
N ILE A 335 10.85 -16.33 6.40
CA ILE A 335 10.03 -15.50 7.29
C ILE A 335 9.57 -16.29 8.51
N GLN A 336 9.05 -17.50 8.30
CA GLN A 336 8.60 -18.38 9.39
C GLN A 336 9.74 -18.71 10.38
N GLN A 337 10.97 -18.83 9.89
CA GLN A 337 12.14 -19.21 10.68
C GLN A 337 12.80 -18.03 11.39
N ALA A 338 12.97 -16.90 10.70
CA ALA A 338 13.77 -15.78 11.19
C ALA A 338 12.94 -14.65 11.83
N PHE A 339 11.76 -14.35 11.26
CA PHE A 339 10.95 -13.21 11.67
C PHE A 339 9.90 -13.59 12.71
N ILE A 340 9.04 -14.58 12.38
CA ILE A 340 7.87 -14.92 13.19
C ILE A 340 8.19 -15.27 14.66
N PRO A 341 9.27 -15.99 15.00
CA PRO A 341 9.56 -16.36 16.38
C PRO A 341 9.84 -15.16 17.31
N GLY A 342 10.38 -14.06 16.77
CA GLY A 342 10.71 -12.85 17.53
C GLY A 342 9.73 -11.70 17.32
N PHE A 343 8.81 -11.82 16.36
CA PHE A 343 7.98 -10.72 15.87
C PHE A 343 7.19 -10.00 16.97
N GLU A 344 6.50 -10.73 17.85
CA GLU A 344 5.66 -10.14 18.91
C GLU A 344 6.47 -9.71 20.15
N ASP A 345 7.69 -10.25 20.33
CA ASP A 345 8.48 -10.05 21.54
C ASP A 345 9.58 -8.98 21.37
N ASP A 346 10.24 -8.95 20.21
CA ASP A 346 11.35 -8.05 19.87
C ASP A 346 11.38 -7.81 18.35
N LEU A 347 10.47 -6.96 17.87
CA LEU A 347 10.35 -6.61 16.46
C LEU A 347 11.67 -6.13 15.83
N PRO A 348 12.47 -5.23 16.44
CA PRO A 348 13.77 -4.84 15.91
C PRO A 348 14.73 -6.01 15.68
N SER A 349 14.83 -6.93 16.65
CA SER A 349 15.68 -8.13 16.48
C SER A 349 15.12 -9.09 15.42
N ALA A 350 13.79 -9.22 15.32
CA ALA A 350 13.15 -10.03 14.27
C ALA A 350 13.41 -9.47 12.86
N ILE A 351 13.36 -8.15 12.69
CA ILE A 351 13.70 -7.48 11.42
C ILE A 351 15.17 -7.71 11.07
N ALA A 352 16.08 -7.54 12.03
CA ALA A 352 17.50 -7.77 11.82
C ALA A 352 17.82 -9.23 11.45
N ALA A 353 17.17 -10.20 12.12
CA ALA A 353 17.31 -11.61 11.80
C ALA A 353 16.78 -11.95 10.40
N LEU A 354 15.65 -11.37 10.00
CA LEU A 354 15.11 -11.54 8.65
C LEU A 354 16.06 -10.94 7.60
N ARG A 355 16.58 -9.73 7.85
CA ARG A 355 17.58 -9.08 6.98
C ARG A 355 18.79 -9.99 6.75
N GLU A 356 19.39 -10.51 7.82
CA GLU A 356 20.53 -11.43 7.71
C GLU A 356 20.18 -12.72 6.96
N GLN A 357 18.98 -13.26 7.18
CA GLN A 357 18.54 -14.50 6.54
C GLN A 357 18.29 -14.34 5.03
N LEU A 358 17.86 -13.17 4.57
CA LEU A 358 17.50 -12.91 3.17
C LEU A 358 18.64 -12.35 2.32
N HIS A 359 19.70 -11.83 2.93
CA HIS A 359 20.87 -11.33 2.20
C HIS A 359 21.69 -12.43 1.54
N GLU A 360 22.36 -12.08 0.44
CA GLU A 360 23.36 -12.93 -0.23
C GLU A 360 24.43 -13.39 0.79
N ARG A 361 24.52 -14.71 1.01
CA ARG A 361 25.53 -15.32 1.90
C ARG A 361 26.90 -15.49 1.25
#